data_AF-A0A5N6TMR6-F1
#
_entry.id   AF-A0A5N6TMR6-F1
#
_cell.length_a   1.000
_cell.length_b   1.000
_cell.length_c   1.000
_cell.angle_alpha   90.00
_cell.angle_beta   90.00
_cell.angle_gamma   90.00
#
_symmetry.space_group_name_H-M   'P 1'
#
loop_
_entity.id
_entity.type
_entity.pdbx_description
1 polymer ?
#
loop_
_entity_poly.entity_id
_entity_poly.type
_entity_poly.pdbx_seq_one_letter_code
_entity_poly.pdbx_strand_id
1 'polypeptide(L)'
;MRWKPNLTQQPHDIPKSYAETLFNLRTISQRQEWFRKYIERLFNLILPPLVKHGIGLEPHGQNILTRVCCETGNIKGFAVRDFDGIRMHTPTLRRQGVSFDDVLPGWIVMTENIEDV
;
A
#
# COMPACT_ATOMS: atom_id res chain seq x y z
N MET A 1 2.41 3.13 -24.61
CA MET A 1 2.61 3.01 -23.14
C MET A 1 1.55 3.89 -22.47
N ARG A 2 0.60 3.34 -21.71
CA ARG A 2 -0.48 4.13 -21.07
C ARG A 2 0.06 4.62 -19.72
N TRP A 3 0.32 5.92 -19.62
CA TRP A 3 0.86 6.56 -18.42
C TRP A 3 -0.10 6.34 -17.23
N LYS A 4 0.40 5.82 -16.11
CA LYS A 4 -0.38 5.66 -14.88
C LYS A 4 -0.12 6.87 -13.97
N PRO A 5 -1.08 7.78 -13.78
CA PRO A 5 -0.89 8.97 -12.97
C PRO A 5 -0.60 8.62 -11.51
N ASN A 6 0.34 9.35 -10.90
CA ASN A 6 0.47 9.38 -9.45
C ASN A 6 -0.66 10.25 -8.87
N LEU A 7 -1.48 9.69 -7.97
CA LEU A 7 -2.65 10.38 -7.41
C LEU A 7 -2.31 11.68 -6.67
N THR A 8 -1.14 11.77 -6.05
CA THR A 8 -0.70 12.96 -5.30
C THR A 8 -0.06 14.02 -6.18
N GLN A 9 0.31 13.68 -7.41
CA GLN A 9 0.95 14.61 -8.32
C GLN A 9 -0.05 15.67 -8.79
N GLN A 10 0.40 16.92 -8.80
CA GLN A 10 -0.28 18.05 -9.44
C GLN A 10 0.36 18.29 -10.81
N PRO A 11 -0.40 18.29 -11.92
CA PRO A 11 0.11 18.73 -13.22
C PRO A 11 0.50 20.21 -13.20
N HIS A 12 1.53 20.59 -13.95
CA HIS A 12 2.07 21.97 -13.95
C HIS A 12 1.01 23.06 -14.23
N ASP A 13 0.01 22.77 -15.06
CA ASP A 13 -0.98 23.76 -15.51
C ASP A 13 -2.35 23.64 -14.81
N ILE A 14 -2.50 22.71 -13.87
CA ILE A 14 -3.77 22.44 -13.19
C ILE A 14 -3.56 22.55 -11.68
N PRO A 15 -4.25 23.45 -10.97
CA PRO A 15 -4.14 23.61 -9.51
C PRO A 15 -4.91 22.52 -8.75
N LYS A 16 -4.87 21.27 -9.26
CA LYS A 16 -5.56 20.10 -8.72
C LYS A 16 -4.68 18.88 -8.89
N SER A 17 -4.65 18.03 -7.87
CA SER A 17 -4.05 16.70 -7.95
C SER A 17 -4.79 15.81 -8.96
N TYR A 18 -4.13 14.73 -9.39
CA TYR A 18 -4.80 13.69 -10.17
C TYR A 18 -5.93 13.02 -9.37
N ALA A 19 -5.82 12.88 -8.05
CA ALA A 19 -6.94 12.41 -7.23
C ALA A 19 -8.17 13.32 -7.38
N GLU A 20 -7.98 14.64 -7.22
CA GLU A 20 -9.09 15.60 -7.37
C GLU A 20 -9.72 15.54 -8.76
N THR A 21 -8.90 15.39 -9.80
CA THR A 21 -9.36 15.35 -11.19
C THR A 21 -10.07 14.04 -11.52
N LEU A 22 -9.47 12.89 -11.20
CA LEU A 22 -10.00 11.56 -11.54
C LEU A 22 -11.27 11.22 -10.77
N PHE A 23 -11.39 11.67 -9.52
CA PHE A 23 -12.55 11.40 -8.67
C PHE A 23 -13.53 12.59 -8.59
N ASN A 24 -13.33 13.64 -9.40
CA ASN A 24 -14.18 14.83 -9.48
C ASN A 24 -14.46 15.45 -8.09
N LEU A 25 -13.41 15.57 -7.26
CA LEU A 25 -13.50 16.10 -5.90
C LEU A 25 -13.45 17.63 -5.95
N ARG A 26 -14.59 18.29 -5.70
CA ARG A 26 -14.74 19.75 -5.85
C ARG A 26 -14.73 20.50 -4.52
N THR A 27 -15.13 19.84 -3.44
CA THR A 27 -15.23 20.45 -2.10
C THR A 27 -14.22 19.85 -1.13
N ILE A 28 -13.96 20.56 -0.02
CA ILE A 28 -13.12 20.03 1.07
C ILE A 28 -13.75 18.74 1.65
N SER A 29 -15.06 18.74 1.89
CA SER A 29 -15.77 17.57 2.43
C SER A 29 -15.66 16.34 1.52
N GLN A 30 -15.77 16.52 0.20
CA GLN A 30 -15.56 15.41 -0.76
C GLN A 30 -14.14 14.86 -0.69
N ARG A 31 -13.13 15.72 -0.55
CA ARG A 31 -11.72 15.31 -0.43
C ARG A 31 -11.46 14.55 0.86
N GLN A 32 -12.00 15.02 1.99
CA GLN A 32 -11.89 14.35 3.27
C GLN A 32 -12.56 12.97 3.25
N GLU A 33 -13.78 12.89 2.71
CA GLU A 33 -14.52 11.63 2.63
C GLU A 33 -13.85 10.60 1.71
N TRP A 34 -13.33 11.06 0.56
CA TRP A 34 -12.53 10.22 -0.32
C TRP A 34 -11.25 9.73 0.37
N PHE A 35 -10.52 10.63 1.04
CA PHE A 35 -9.28 10.29 1.72
C PHE A 35 -9.50 9.32 2.88
N ARG A 36 -10.59 9.49 3.64
CA ARG A 36 -11.00 8.56 4.71
C ARG A 36 -11.22 7.16 4.16
N LYS A 37 -11.96 7.02 3.05
CA LYS A 37 -12.18 5.73 2.37
C LYS A 37 -10.88 5.14 1.81
N TYR A 38 -10.01 5.97 1.26
CA TYR A 38 -8.70 5.55 0.76
C TYR A 38 -7.85 4.95 1.89
N ILE A 39 -7.69 5.68 2.99
CA ILE A 39 -6.88 5.26 4.15
C ILE A 39 -7.49 4.04 4.84
N GLU A 40 -8.81 3.97 5.00
CA GLU A 40 -9.49 2.80 5.55
C GLU A 40 -9.15 1.53 4.75
N ARG A 41 -9.17 1.60 3.41
CA ARG A 41 -8.81 0.48 2.55
C ARG A 41 -7.31 0.19 2.58
N LEU A 42 -6.46 1.21 2.70
CA LEU A 42 -5.01 1.05 2.77
C LEU A 42 -4.60 0.37 4.08
N PHE A 43 -5.17 0.80 5.21
CA PHE A 43 -4.94 0.20 6.51
C PHE A 43 -5.42 -1.24 6.59
N ASN A 44 -6.55 -1.56 5.95
CA ASN A 44 -7.00 -2.94 5.81
C ASN A 44 -6.04 -3.82 4.98
N LEU A 45 -5.23 -3.22 4.10
CA LEU A 45 -4.17 -3.94 3.39
C LEU A 45 -2.92 -4.12 4.26
N ILE A 46 -2.44 -3.06 4.91
CA ILE A 46 -1.10 -3.04 5.54
C ILE A 46 -1.09 -3.57 6.98
N LEU A 47 -2.14 -3.30 7.77
CA LEU A 47 -2.13 -3.62 9.20
C LEU A 47 -2.28 -5.11 9.48
N PRO A 48 -3.14 -5.88 8.79
CA PRO A 48 -3.28 -7.30 9.10
C PRO A 48 -1.99 -8.11 8.89
N PRO A 49 -1.23 -7.96 7.78
CA PRO A 49 0.08 -8.60 7.62
C PRO A 49 1.04 -8.27 8.77
N LEU A 50 1.12 -6.99 9.15
CA LEU A 50 2.00 -6.54 10.23
C LEU A 50 1.59 -7.11 11.58
N VAL A 51 0.36 -6.83 12.03
CA VAL A 51 -0.11 -7.15 13.38
C VAL A 51 -0.29 -8.66 13.59
N LYS A 52 -0.77 -9.39 12.58
CA LYS A 52 -1.08 -10.82 12.72
C LYS A 52 0.08 -11.72 12.35
N HIS A 53 0.93 -11.30 11.41
CA HIS A 53 1.97 -12.17 10.84
C HIS A 53 3.37 -11.62 11.02
N GLY A 54 3.54 -10.38 11.52
CA GLY A 54 4.85 -9.74 11.61
C GLY A 54 5.45 -9.49 10.22
N ILE A 55 4.60 -9.23 9.22
CA ILE A 55 5.02 -8.92 7.85
C ILE A 55 4.82 -7.43 7.60
N GLY A 56 5.92 -6.70 7.58
CA GLY A 56 5.98 -5.28 7.25
C GLY A 56 6.08 -5.09 5.76
N LEU A 57 4.98 -4.69 5.13
CA LEU A 57 5.02 -4.22 3.75
C LEU A 57 5.79 -2.89 3.69
N GLU A 58 6.29 -2.52 2.50
CA GLU A 58 6.87 -1.21 2.23
C GLU A 58 5.87 -0.32 1.47
N PRO A 59 4.86 0.27 2.14
CA PRO A 59 3.73 0.90 1.47
C PRO A 59 4.03 2.34 1.00
N HIS A 60 5.21 2.58 0.43
CA HIS A 60 5.48 3.87 -0.18
C HIS A 60 4.68 4.06 -1.47
N GLY A 61 4.45 5.31 -1.88
CA GLY A 61 3.53 5.64 -2.98
C GLY A 61 3.87 4.97 -4.32
N GLN A 62 5.13 4.57 -4.52
CA GLN A 62 5.54 3.81 -5.71
C GLN A 62 5.19 2.31 -5.63
N ASN A 63 5.03 1.69 -4.46
CA ASN A 63 4.78 0.25 -4.30
C ASN A 63 3.30 -0.09 -4.08
N ILE A 64 2.48 0.93 -3.88
CA ILE A 64 1.04 0.81 -3.68
C ILE A 64 0.28 1.30 -4.92
N LEU A 65 -0.35 0.37 -5.63
CA LEU A 65 -1.16 0.65 -6.81
C LEU A 65 -2.64 0.66 -6.44
N THR A 66 -3.26 1.83 -6.43
CA THR A 66 -4.70 1.97 -6.21
C THR A 66 -5.50 1.31 -7.32
N ARG A 67 -6.37 0.35 -6.97
CA ARG A 67 -7.30 -0.28 -7.91
C ARG A 67 -8.62 0.47 -7.89
N VAL A 68 -8.99 1.02 -9.04
CA VAL A 68 -10.21 1.82 -9.22
C VAL A 68 -11.14 1.12 -10.20
N CYS A 69 -12.42 1.06 -9.87
CA CYS A 69 -13.45 0.63 -10.80
C CYS A 69 -13.68 1.75 -11.82
N CYS A 70 -13.42 1.50 -13.10
CA CYS A 70 -13.54 2.51 -14.15
C CYS A 70 -14.98 2.98 -14.38
N GLU A 71 -15.98 2.14 -14.10
CA GLU A 71 -17.40 2.48 -14.26
C GLU A 71 -17.90 3.38 -13.13
N THR A 72 -17.54 3.06 -11.87
CA THR A 72 -18.10 3.73 -10.70
C THR A 72 -17.16 4.73 -10.05
N GLY A 73 -15.89 4.78 -10.45
CA GLY A 73 -14.84 5.57 -9.79
C GLY A 73 -14.51 5.10 -8.36
N ASN A 74 -14.99 3.93 -7.93
CA ASN A 74 -14.77 3.46 -6.55
C ASN A 74 -13.40 2.81 -6.39
N ILE A 75 -12.72 3.09 -5.27
CA ILE A 75 -11.53 2.35 -4.85
C ILE A 75 -11.95 0.94 -4.46
N LYS A 76 -11.44 -0.06 -5.19
CA LYS A 76 -11.69 -1.49 -4.93
C LYS A 76 -10.63 -2.11 -4.03
N GLY A 77 -9.50 -1.44 -3.82
CA GLY A 77 -8.39 -1.89 -2.99
C GLY A 77 -7.07 -1.49 -3.60
N PHE A 78 -6.03 -2.25 -3.28
CA PHE A 78 -4.66 -1.96 -3.69
C PHE A 78 -3.99 -3.22 -4.23
N ALA A 79 -3.05 -3.06 -5.15
CA ALA A 79 -2.05 -4.07 -5.45
C ALA A 79 -0.72 -3.58 -4.88
N VAL A 80 0.01 -4.48 -4.24
CA VAL A 80 1.37 -4.24 -3.75
C VAL A 80 2.33 -4.76 -4.81
N ARG A 81 3.39 -4.00 -5.10
CA ARG A 81 4.51 -4.44 -5.94
C ARG A 81 5.81 -4.17 -5.21
N ASP A 82 6.88 -4.76 -5.73
CA ASP A 82 8.25 -4.58 -5.25
C ASP A 82 8.39 -5.03 -3.79
N PHE A 83 8.92 -6.23 -3.65
CA PHE A 83 8.92 -6.98 -2.41
C PHE A 83 10.33 -7.13 -1.80
N ASP A 84 11.31 -6.46 -2.39
CA ASP A 84 12.70 -6.54 -1.94
C ASP A 84 12.88 -5.89 -0.55
N GLY A 85 12.03 -4.91 -0.23
CA GLY A 85 12.01 -4.21 1.06
C GLY A 85 11.05 -4.79 2.12
N ILE A 86 10.34 -5.91 1.87
CA ILE A 86 9.44 -6.47 2.89
C ILE A 86 10.27 -6.93 4.10
N ARG A 87 9.80 -6.58 5.29
CA ARG A 87 10.38 -7.04 6.55
C ARG A 87 9.56 -8.16 7.16
N MET A 88 10.23 -9.19 7.66
CA MET A 88 9.59 -10.38 8.22
C MET A 88 10.11 -10.66 9.62
N HIS A 89 9.21 -10.60 10.61
CA HIS A 89 9.50 -11.03 11.98
C HIS A 89 9.51 -12.56 12.06
N THR A 90 10.70 -13.14 11.99
CA THR A 90 10.91 -14.59 11.93
C THR A 90 10.32 -15.34 13.14
N PRO A 91 10.36 -14.84 14.39
CA PRO A 91 9.70 -15.53 15.51
C PRO A 91 8.19 -15.68 15.34
N THR A 92 7.50 -14.67 14.81
CA THR A 92 6.03 -14.75 14.61
C THR A 92 5.71 -15.80 13.54
N LEU A 93 6.43 -15.78 12.43
CA LEU A 93 6.19 -16.69 11.31
C LEU A 93 6.56 -18.14 11.66
N ARG A 94 7.67 -18.37 12.38
CA ARG A 94 8.04 -19.70 12.89
C ARG A 94 6.98 -20.27 13.83
N ARG A 95 6.41 -19.46 14.73
CA ARG A 95 5.27 -19.88 15.60
C ARG A 95 4.02 -20.23 14.80
N GLN A 96 3.87 -19.70 13.58
CA GLN A 96 2.79 -20.02 12.65
C GLN A 96 3.13 -21.20 11.72
N GLY A 97 4.29 -21.84 11.91
CA GLY A 97 4.72 -23.01 11.14
C GLY A 97 5.43 -22.70 9.83
N VAL A 98 5.86 -21.45 9.60
CA VAL A 98 6.64 -21.07 8.41
C VAL A 98 8.10 -21.47 8.61
N SER A 99 8.65 -22.26 7.67
CA SER A 99 10.09 -22.54 7.58
C SER A 99 10.78 -21.56 6.62
N PHE A 100 12.05 -21.29 6.89
CA PHE A 100 12.92 -20.41 6.09
C PHE A 100 14.13 -21.16 5.51
N ASP A 101 14.15 -22.50 5.57
CA ASP A 101 15.31 -23.32 5.19
C ASP A 101 15.71 -23.13 3.71
N ASP A 102 14.74 -22.84 2.85
CA ASP A 102 14.93 -22.62 1.41
C ASP A 102 15.13 -21.14 1.02
N VAL A 103 15.15 -20.22 1.99
CA VAL A 103 15.32 -18.79 1.68
C VAL A 103 16.79 -18.45 1.51
N LEU A 104 17.13 -17.94 0.33
CA LEU A 104 18.48 -17.49 0.02
C LEU A 104 18.84 -16.23 0.85
N PRO A 105 20.08 -16.14 1.38
CA PRO A 105 20.53 -14.96 2.08
C PRO A 105 20.39 -13.68 1.25
N GLY A 106 19.84 -12.62 1.85
CA GLY A 106 19.68 -11.30 1.22
C GLY A 106 18.44 -11.12 0.34
N TRP A 107 17.61 -12.14 0.17
CA TRP A 107 16.36 -12.04 -0.62
C TRP A 107 15.19 -11.46 0.17
N ILE A 108 15.23 -11.58 1.49
CA ILE A 108 14.18 -11.12 2.39
C ILE A 108 14.86 -10.45 3.58
N VAL A 109 14.32 -9.31 4.02
CA VAL A 109 14.77 -8.65 5.24
C VAL A 109 14.13 -9.37 6.43
N MET A 110 14.88 -10.30 7.03
CA MET A 110 14.45 -11.01 8.23
C MET A 110 14.89 -10.27 9.49
N THR A 111 14.04 -10.24 10.51
CA THR A 111 14.37 -9.67 11.83
C THR A 111 13.79 -10.52 12.96
N GLU A 112 14.50 -10.54 14.08
CA GLU A 112 14.06 -11.17 15.33
C GLU A 112 13.35 -10.19 16.29
N ASN A 113 13.27 -8.89 15.92
CA ASN A 113 12.62 -7.84 16.69
C ASN A 113 11.45 -7.24 15.92
N ILE A 114 10.26 -7.24 16.54
CA ILE A 114 9.02 -6.76 15.92
C ILE A 114 9.02 -5.24 15.66
N GLU A 115 9.79 -4.47 16.43
CA GLU A 115 9.91 -3.02 16.23
C GLU A 115 10.71 -2.66 14.97
N ASP A 116 11.44 -3.63 14.41
CA ASP A 116 12.21 -3.47 13.18
C ASP A 116 11.41 -3.85 11.92
N VAL A 117 10.12 -4.20 12.06
CA VAL A 117 9.21 -4.55 10.95
C VAL A 117 8.32 -3.38 10.57
#